data_AF-A0A1I0KJE8-F1
#
_entry.id   AF-A0A1I0KJE8-F1
#
_cell.length_a   1.000
_cell.length_b   1.000
_cell.length_c   1.000
_cell.angle_alpha   90.00
_cell.angle_beta   90.00
_cell.angle_gamma   90.00
#
_symmetry.space_group_name_H-M   'P 1'
#
loop_
_entity.id
_entity.type
_entity.pdbx_description
1 polymer ?
#
loop_
_entity_poly.entity_id
_entity_poly.type
_entity_poly.pdbx_seq_one_letter_code
_entity_poly.pdbx_strand_id
1 'polypeptide(L)'
;MASPASRTCPRCGAPRAPAPECPQCGVYYAKAEARATAEAALTPPPEEPPGSVLTEALRPEPSPRVWRGAAEDAAREFYIRAFALPGALLGLGLLCSSGMGRTLARIFFSMWLHEAGHALTAWLCGYKAFPGPWATSVDEVRSPFFSVLLAGAFGLLVVRGWQRAHRPLLIGGLVLLGLQFVGTVLVPSHVARALIYFNGDGGGLVLATVLMATLYAPPGSPLHEGWLRWGFLVIGAAAFVDIFTVWWDARRNFGSIPFGHNEGSGPSDPSALTDLFGWSVNTLVSRYMSLAWLCLAVLGGLYALGLYRAHAAWRLTRGAAGAAGP
;
A
#
# COMPACT_ATOMS: atom_id res chain seq x y z
N MET A 1 -47.67 -23.88 2.93
CA MET A 1 -48.00 -24.69 4.13
C MET A 1 -46.88 -24.48 5.13
N ALA A 2 -47.16 -23.91 6.31
CA ALA A 2 -46.13 -23.67 7.33
C ALA A 2 -45.62 -25.02 7.87
N SER A 3 -44.31 -25.23 7.91
CA SER A 3 -43.72 -26.42 8.54
C SER A 3 -44.15 -26.48 10.02
N PRO A 4 -44.45 -27.67 10.56
CA PRO A 4 -44.77 -27.81 11.97
C PRO A 4 -43.58 -27.32 12.80
N ALA A 5 -43.78 -26.25 13.55
CA ALA A 5 -42.76 -25.67 14.42
C ALA A 5 -42.26 -26.75 15.40
N SER A 6 -40.94 -26.92 15.46
CA SER A 6 -40.29 -27.86 16.38
C SER A 6 -40.74 -27.61 17.83
N ARG A 7 -41.09 -28.67 18.58
CA ARG A 7 -41.55 -28.58 19.99
C ARG A 7 -40.40 -28.27 20.97
N THR A 8 -39.16 -28.37 20.52
CA THR A 8 -37.94 -28.17 21.31
C THR A 8 -36.96 -27.27 20.58
N CYS A 9 -36.08 -26.61 21.33
CA CYS A 9 -35.03 -25.79 20.78
C CYS A 9 -34.02 -26.67 20.01
N PRO A 10 -33.75 -26.41 18.72
CA PRO A 10 -32.81 -27.21 17.93
C PRO A 10 -31.34 -27.09 18.40
N ARG A 11 -31.02 -26.12 19.27
CA ARG A 11 -29.66 -25.94 19.80
C ARG A 11 -29.42 -26.63 21.14
N CYS A 12 -30.35 -26.53 22.09
CA CYS A 12 -30.16 -27.04 23.45
C CYS A 12 -31.20 -28.07 23.89
N GLY A 13 -32.19 -28.40 23.06
CA GLY A 13 -33.23 -29.39 23.37
C GLY A 13 -34.31 -28.93 24.36
N ALA A 14 -34.19 -27.72 24.95
CA ALA A 14 -35.19 -27.20 25.89
C ALA A 14 -36.59 -27.03 25.25
N PRO A 15 -37.69 -27.12 26.02
CA PRO A 15 -39.04 -26.88 25.51
C PRO A 15 -39.15 -25.50 24.82
N ARG A 16 -39.83 -25.43 23.69
CA ARG A 16 -39.99 -24.17 22.96
C ARG A 16 -40.91 -23.22 23.72
N ALA A 17 -40.39 -22.04 24.08
CA ALA A 17 -41.19 -20.96 24.66
C ALA A 17 -41.91 -20.18 23.55
N PRO A 18 -43.04 -19.50 23.84
CA PRO A 18 -43.74 -18.63 22.90
C PRO A 18 -43.01 -17.28 22.72
N ALA A 19 -41.71 -17.34 22.44
CA ALA A 19 -40.82 -16.20 22.22
C ALA A 19 -40.00 -16.43 20.94
N PRO A 20 -39.51 -15.36 20.28
CA PRO A 20 -38.68 -15.49 19.08
C PRO A 20 -37.30 -16.12 19.38
N GLU A 21 -36.87 -16.07 20.65
CA GLU A 21 -35.62 -16.62 21.15
C GLU A 21 -35.82 -17.64 22.26
N CYS A 22 -34.87 -18.57 22.39
CA CYS A 22 -34.87 -19.55 23.46
C CYS A 22 -34.39 -18.89 24.77
N PRO A 23 -35.19 -18.91 25.87
CA PRO A 23 -34.80 -18.29 27.13
C PRO A 23 -33.61 -18.98 27.81
N GLN A 24 -33.29 -20.21 27.40
CA GLN A 24 -32.26 -21.03 28.03
C GLN A 24 -30.89 -20.88 27.35
N CYS A 25 -30.84 -20.60 26.04
CA CYS A 25 -29.59 -20.49 25.28
C CYS A 25 -29.48 -19.28 24.35
N GLY A 26 -30.49 -18.41 24.31
CA GLY A 26 -30.52 -17.18 23.52
C GLY A 26 -30.56 -17.37 21.99
N VAL A 27 -30.88 -18.58 21.51
CA VAL A 27 -30.92 -18.82 20.06
C VAL A 27 -32.24 -18.35 19.45
N TYR A 28 -32.16 -17.66 18.32
CA TYR A 28 -33.33 -17.25 17.54
C TYR A 28 -33.88 -18.45 16.76
N TYR A 29 -35.12 -18.87 17.02
CA TYR A 29 -35.66 -20.14 16.51
C TYR A 29 -35.64 -20.21 14.96
N ALA A 30 -36.05 -19.13 14.28
CA ALA A 30 -36.11 -19.10 12.82
C ALA A 30 -34.74 -19.34 12.15
N LYS A 31 -33.66 -18.82 12.75
CA LYS A 31 -32.30 -18.97 12.21
C LYS A 31 -31.74 -20.37 12.48
N ALA A 32 -32.11 -20.97 13.62
CA ALA A 32 -31.67 -22.31 13.97
C ALA A 32 -32.40 -23.39 13.16
N GLU A 33 -33.69 -23.20 12.87
CA GLU A 33 -34.46 -24.10 12.00
C GLU A 33 -33.96 -24.07 10.55
N ALA A 34 -33.63 -22.89 10.01
CA ALA A 34 -33.04 -22.78 8.67
C ALA A 34 -31.71 -23.55 8.53
N ARG A 35 -30.89 -23.59 9.58
CA ARG A 35 -29.63 -24.36 9.60
C ARG A 35 -29.88 -25.86 9.70
N ALA A 36 -30.80 -26.29 10.57
CA ALA A 36 -31.15 -27.70 10.71
C ALA A 36 -31.70 -28.28 9.38
N THR A 37 -32.51 -27.51 8.65
CA THR A 37 -32.97 -27.90 7.31
C THR A 37 -31.83 -28.00 6.29
N ALA A 38 -30.86 -27.09 6.35
CA ALA A 38 -29.69 -27.13 5.47
C ALA A 38 -28.77 -28.32 5.77
N GLU A 39 -28.57 -28.66 7.05
CA GLU A 39 -27.80 -29.85 7.46
C GLU A 39 -28.52 -31.15 7.10
N ALA A 40 -29.85 -31.21 7.26
CA ALA A 40 -30.63 -32.36 6.82
C ALA A 40 -30.55 -32.57 5.30
N ALA A 41 -30.48 -31.49 4.51
CA ALA A 41 -30.28 -31.58 3.05
C ALA A 41 -28.87 -32.06 2.65
N LEU A 42 -27.89 -31.97 3.55
CA LEU A 42 -26.50 -32.41 3.33
C LEU A 42 -26.25 -33.86 3.80
N THR A 43 -27.22 -34.49 4.45
CA THR A 43 -27.06 -35.88 4.93
C THR A 43 -27.37 -36.84 3.76
N PRO A 44 -26.40 -37.62 3.26
CA PRO A 44 -26.65 -38.57 2.18
C PRO A 44 -27.63 -39.67 2.66
N PRO A 45 -28.45 -40.23 1.75
CA PRO A 45 -29.38 -41.30 2.09
C PRO A 45 -28.65 -42.52 2.65
N PRO A 46 -29.31 -43.32 3.52
CA PRO A 46 -28.70 -44.48 4.16
C PRO A 46 -28.22 -45.50 3.12
N GLU A 47 -26.97 -45.89 3.31
CA GLU A 47 -26.20 -46.85 2.52
C GLU A 47 -26.88 -48.23 2.53
N GLU A 48 -27.19 -48.76 1.34
CA GLU A 48 -27.67 -50.13 1.16
C GLU A 48 -26.59 -51.15 1.57
N PRO A 49 -26.98 -52.34 2.07
CA PRO A 49 -26.06 -53.32 2.64
C PRO A 49 -25.05 -53.88 1.61
N PRO A 50 -23.86 -54.33 2.07
CA PRO A 50 -22.68 -54.50 1.24
C PRO A 50 -22.79 -55.71 0.32
N GLY A 51 -23.03 -55.45 -0.97
CA GLY A 51 -22.88 -56.41 -2.06
C GLY A 51 -21.50 -56.28 -2.71
N SER A 52 -20.67 -57.31 -2.57
CA SER A 52 -19.45 -57.64 -3.33
C SER A 52 -18.60 -56.47 -3.85
N VAL A 53 -17.55 -56.12 -3.10
CA VAL A 53 -16.44 -55.29 -3.59
C VAL A 53 -15.57 -56.14 -4.53
N LEU A 54 -15.93 -56.13 -5.82
CA LEU A 54 -14.94 -56.32 -6.87
C LEU A 54 -14.04 -55.10 -6.88
N THR A 55 -12.73 -55.36 -6.91
CA THR A 55 -11.59 -54.44 -6.98
C THR A 55 -11.87 -53.23 -7.88
N GLU A 56 -12.45 -52.16 -7.33
CA GLU A 56 -12.55 -50.87 -8.00
C GLU A 56 -11.14 -50.26 -7.96
N ALA A 57 -10.45 -50.38 -9.10
CA ALA A 57 -9.18 -49.74 -9.34
C ALA A 57 -9.22 -48.30 -8.83
N LEU A 58 -8.23 -47.94 -8.00
CA LEU A 58 -7.96 -46.58 -7.54
C LEU A 58 -8.30 -45.56 -8.63
N ARG A 59 -9.49 -44.98 -8.57
CA ARG A 59 -9.83 -43.83 -9.39
C ARG A 59 -8.83 -42.76 -8.98
N PRO A 60 -8.07 -42.18 -9.93
CA PRO A 60 -7.23 -41.04 -9.59
C PRO A 60 -8.13 -39.99 -8.95
N GLU A 61 -7.76 -39.57 -7.73
CA GLU A 61 -8.37 -38.44 -7.03
C GLU A 61 -8.65 -37.34 -8.06
N PRO A 62 -9.92 -36.90 -8.21
CA PRO A 62 -10.25 -35.87 -9.18
C PRO A 62 -9.38 -34.66 -8.85
N SER A 63 -8.55 -34.26 -9.82
CA SER A 63 -7.68 -33.11 -9.68
C SER A 63 -8.51 -31.93 -9.14
N PRO A 64 -8.00 -31.19 -8.14
CA PRO A 64 -8.76 -30.12 -7.50
C PRO A 64 -9.27 -29.20 -8.60
N ARG A 65 -10.60 -29.13 -8.76
CA ARG A 65 -11.25 -28.36 -9.82
C ARG A 65 -10.83 -26.91 -9.68
N VAL A 66 -9.83 -26.49 -10.46
CA VAL A 66 -9.41 -25.10 -10.53
C VAL A 66 -10.56 -24.36 -11.21
N TRP A 67 -11.28 -23.55 -10.43
CA TRP A 67 -12.34 -22.68 -10.93
C TRP A 67 -11.80 -21.85 -12.10
N ARG A 68 -12.49 -21.83 -13.25
CA ARG A 68 -12.03 -21.12 -14.46
C ARG A 68 -11.68 -19.65 -14.18
N GLY A 69 -12.37 -19.01 -13.23
CA GLY A 69 -12.07 -17.63 -12.81
C GLY A 69 -10.65 -17.45 -12.27
N ALA A 70 -10.04 -18.47 -11.64
CA ALA A 70 -8.69 -18.36 -11.08
C ALA A 70 -7.60 -18.17 -12.15
N ALA A 71 -7.76 -18.80 -13.33
CA ALA A 71 -6.82 -18.64 -14.44
C ALA A 71 -6.95 -17.27 -15.11
N GLU A 72 -8.19 -16.76 -15.24
CA GLU A 72 -8.48 -15.43 -15.77
C GLU A 72 -7.98 -14.33 -14.83
N ASP A 73 -8.17 -14.48 -13.52
CA ASP A 73 -7.68 -13.56 -12.50
C ASP A 73 -6.15 -13.50 -12.48
N ALA A 74 -5.49 -14.65 -12.56
CA ALA A 74 -4.03 -14.72 -12.64
C ALA A 74 -3.49 -14.04 -13.91
N ALA A 75 -4.16 -14.22 -15.05
CA ALA A 75 -3.81 -13.54 -16.29
C ALA A 75 -4.01 -12.02 -16.18
N ARG A 76 -5.14 -11.58 -15.61
CA ARG A 76 -5.44 -10.16 -15.39
C ARG A 76 -4.39 -9.50 -14.51
N GLU A 77 -4.04 -10.12 -13.39
CA GLU A 77 -3.02 -9.60 -12.47
C GLU A 77 -1.64 -9.52 -13.14
N PHE A 78 -1.29 -10.51 -13.97
CA PHE A 78 -0.06 -10.45 -14.79
C PHE A 78 -0.05 -9.23 -15.70
N TYR A 79 -1.13 -8.99 -16.47
CA TYR A 79 -1.21 -7.84 -17.36
C TYR A 79 -1.19 -6.50 -16.62
N ILE A 80 -1.91 -6.40 -15.49
CA ILE A 80 -1.88 -5.20 -14.64
C ILE A 80 -0.45 -4.90 -14.21
N ARG A 81 0.27 -5.89 -13.66
CA ARG A 81 1.66 -5.67 -13.20
C ARG A 81 2.62 -5.38 -14.33
N ALA A 82 2.41 -5.96 -15.51
CA ALA A 82 3.25 -5.73 -16.68
C ALA A 82 3.13 -4.31 -17.21
N PHE A 83 1.90 -3.76 -17.24
CA PHE A 83 1.60 -2.53 -17.97
C PHE A 83 1.23 -1.32 -17.11
N ALA A 84 0.67 -1.49 -15.92
CA ALA A 84 0.16 -0.36 -15.15
C ALA A 84 1.27 0.63 -14.74
N LEU A 85 2.37 0.15 -14.15
CA LEU A 85 3.46 1.03 -13.71
C LEU A 85 4.21 1.68 -14.89
N PRO A 86 4.69 0.93 -15.91
CA PRO A 86 5.33 1.55 -17.06
C PRO A 86 4.38 2.48 -17.83
N GLY A 87 3.11 2.06 -17.99
CA GLY A 87 2.08 2.86 -18.65
C GLY A 87 1.79 4.17 -17.92
N ALA A 88 1.71 4.15 -16.58
CA ALA A 88 1.51 5.36 -15.78
C ALA A 88 2.71 6.33 -15.90
N LEU A 89 3.94 5.83 -15.77
CA LEU A 89 5.15 6.65 -15.90
C LEU A 89 5.30 7.23 -17.30
N LEU A 90 5.07 6.43 -18.35
CA LEU A 90 5.13 6.90 -19.74
C LEU A 90 4.00 7.91 -20.04
N GLY A 91 2.76 7.59 -19.65
CA GLY A 91 1.62 8.47 -19.87
C GLY A 91 1.77 9.82 -19.19
N LEU A 92 2.25 9.83 -17.93
CA LEU A 92 2.50 11.07 -17.21
C LEU A 92 3.78 11.78 -17.66
N GLY A 93 4.79 11.04 -18.14
CA GLY A 93 5.93 11.59 -18.86
C GLY A 93 5.51 12.39 -20.09
N LEU A 94 4.62 11.81 -20.91
CA LEU A 94 4.05 12.49 -22.07
C LEU A 94 3.20 13.68 -21.66
N LEU A 95 2.35 13.56 -20.62
CA LEU A 95 1.56 14.68 -20.13
C LEU A 95 2.43 15.85 -19.64
N CYS A 96 3.47 15.55 -18.86
CA CYS A 96 4.41 16.55 -18.30
C CYS A 96 5.42 17.10 -19.32
N SER A 97 5.46 16.53 -20.53
CA SER A 97 6.20 17.13 -21.65
C SER A 97 5.55 18.42 -22.16
N SER A 98 4.25 18.60 -21.90
CA SER A 98 3.55 19.86 -22.13
C SER A 98 3.64 20.78 -20.91
N GLY A 99 3.75 22.10 -21.13
CA GLY A 99 3.78 23.08 -20.04
C GLY A 99 2.50 23.04 -19.18
N MET A 100 1.33 22.95 -19.81
CA MET A 100 0.05 22.86 -19.09
C MET A 100 -0.09 21.57 -18.28
N GLY A 101 0.26 20.42 -18.87
CA GLY A 101 0.18 19.14 -18.18
C GLY A 101 1.12 19.06 -16.98
N ARG A 102 2.33 19.60 -17.11
CA ARG A 102 3.27 19.73 -15.99
C ARG A 102 2.72 20.61 -14.87
N THR A 103 2.16 21.77 -15.20
CA THR A 103 1.55 22.68 -14.20
C THR A 103 0.41 22.00 -13.44
N LEU A 104 -0.47 21.27 -14.14
CA LEU A 104 -1.55 20.52 -13.50
C LEU A 104 -1.01 19.40 -12.59
N ALA A 105 -0.03 18.63 -13.06
CA ALA A 105 0.61 17.60 -12.25
C ALA A 105 1.26 18.17 -11.00
N ARG A 106 1.92 19.33 -11.12
CA ARG A 106 2.53 20.04 -10.01
C ARG A 106 1.50 20.47 -8.97
N ILE A 107 0.44 21.18 -9.38
CA ILE A 107 -0.56 21.74 -8.46
C ILE A 107 -1.34 20.65 -7.73
N PHE A 108 -1.80 19.62 -8.44
CA PHE A 108 -2.73 18.64 -7.87
C PHE A 108 -2.06 17.43 -7.23
N PHE A 109 -0.81 17.12 -7.59
CA PHE A 109 -0.14 15.90 -7.13
C PHE A 109 1.22 16.18 -6.50
N SER A 110 2.13 16.83 -7.23
CA SER A 110 3.53 16.99 -6.81
C SER A 110 3.66 17.84 -5.55
N MET A 111 3.00 19.00 -5.49
CA MET A 111 3.08 19.92 -4.35
C MET A 111 2.66 19.27 -3.04
N TRP A 112 1.57 18.50 -3.03
CA TRP A 112 1.13 17.80 -1.83
C TRP A 112 2.17 16.81 -1.30
N LEU A 113 2.85 16.10 -2.20
CA LEU A 113 3.92 15.17 -1.83
C LEU A 113 5.19 15.90 -1.41
N HIS A 114 5.48 17.05 -2.03
CA HIS A 114 6.59 17.91 -1.67
C HIS A 114 6.43 18.43 -0.23
N GLU A 115 5.28 19.02 0.10
CA GLU A 115 4.99 19.52 1.44
C GLU A 115 4.91 18.37 2.48
N ALA A 116 4.34 17.23 2.10
CA ALA A 116 4.37 16.04 2.96
C ALA A 116 5.81 15.55 3.23
N GLY A 117 6.71 15.70 2.25
CA GLY A 117 8.12 15.38 2.38
C GLY A 117 8.84 16.24 3.44
N HIS A 118 8.60 17.56 3.43
CA HIS A 118 9.04 18.46 4.50
C HIS A 118 8.49 18.02 5.86
N ALA A 119 7.17 17.84 5.95
CA ALA A 119 6.50 17.55 7.21
C ALA A 119 6.96 16.22 7.83
N LEU A 120 7.05 15.15 7.02
CA LEU A 120 7.53 13.85 7.50
C LEU A 120 8.97 13.93 8.00
N THR A 121 9.84 14.62 7.27
CA THR A 121 11.25 14.78 7.67
C THR A 121 11.35 15.61 8.94
N ALA A 122 10.55 16.66 9.06
CA ALA A 122 10.45 17.48 10.26
C ALA A 122 10.00 16.63 11.46
N TRP A 123 8.95 15.82 11.30
CA TRP A 123 8.46 14.95 12.35
C TRP A 123 9.51 13.93 12.81
N LEU A 124 10.20 13.28 11.88
CA LEU A 124 11.29 12.34 12.18
C LEU A 124 12.50 13.01 12.85
N CYS A 125 12.69 14.31 12.61
CA CYS A 125 13.71 15.11 13.27
C CYS A 125 13.23 15.78 14.58
N GLY A 126 12.00 15.53 15.00
CA GLY A 126 11.43 16.03 16.26
C GLY A 126 10.87 17.45 16.19
N TYR A 127 10.66 18.01 15.00
CA TYR A 127 9.99 19.30 14.80
C TYR A 127 8.49 19.07 14.58
N LYS A 128 7.66 19.95 15.14
CA LYS A 128 6.24 19.98 14.78
C LYS A 128 6.13 20.59 13.39
N ALA A 129 5.32 19.96 12.55
CA ALA A 129 5.08 20.44 11.20
C ALA A 129 3.65 20.14 10.74
N PHE A 130 3.13 20.95 9.83
CA PHE A 130 1.83 20.74 9.20
C PHE A 130 1.96 20.92 7.68
N PRO A 131 1.71 19.87 6.87
CA PRO A 131 1.77 19.96 5.41
C PRO A 131 0.52 20.65 4.87
N GLY A 132 0.69 21.90 4.41
CA GLY A 132 -0.35 22.61 3.66
C GLY A 132 -0.34 22.22 2.18
N PRO A 133 -1.24 22.78 1.36
CA PRO A 133 -1.28 22.50 -0.08
C PRO A 133 -0.08 23.07 -0.86
N TRP A 134 0.54 24.15 -0.37
CA TRP A 134 1.64 24.88 -1.05
C TRP A 134 2.79 25.28 -0.12
N ALA A 135 2.67 25.02 1.18
CA ALA A 135 3.69 25.38 2.15
C ALA A 135 3.55 24.51 3.40
N THR A 136 4.68 24.17 4.00
CA THR A 136 4.74 23.43 5.26
C THR A 136 5.13 24.37 6.38
N SER A 137 4.25 24.51 7.36
CA SER A 137 4.60 25.22 8.60
C SER A 137 5.45 24.29 9.46
N VAL A 138 6.66 24.71 9.81
CA VAL A 138 7.59 23.94 10.67
C VAL A 138 8.04 24.81 11.84
N ASP A 139 7.84 24.33 13.06
CA ASP A 139 8.29 25.01 14.28
C ASP A 139 9.80 25.27 14.28
N GLU A 140 10.25 26.34 14.94
CA GLU A 140 11.67 26.74 15.01
C GLU A 140 12.55 25.78 15.83
N VAL A 141 11.97 25.16 16.86
CA VAL A 141 12.68 24.34 17.85
C VAL A 141 12.09 22.94 17.88
N ARG A 142 12.93 21.93 18.16
CA ARG A 142 12.47 20.56 18.39
C ARG A 142 11.54 20.50 19.60
N SER A 143 10.53 19.66 19.53
CA SER A 143 9.63 19.36 20.64
C SER A 143 9.93 17.96 21.18
N PRO A 144 10.58 17.84 22.36
CA PRO A 144 10.82 16.54 22.99
C PRO A 144 9.52 15.78 23.25
N PHE A 145 8.47 16.48 23.68
CA PHE A 145 7.15 15.89 23.91
C PHE A 145 6.57 15.27 22.63
N PHE A 146 6.55 16.02 21.52
CA PHE A 146 6.08 15.50 20.24
C PHE A 146 6.92 14.31 19.77
N SER A 147 8.24 14.36 19.95
CA SER A 147 9.14 13.27 19.60
C SER A 147 8.83 12.00 20.39
N VAL A 148 8.63 12.10 21.70
CA VAL A 148 8.24 10.95 22.54
C VAL A 148 6.86 10.40 22.14
N LEU A 149 5.89 11.28 21.85
CA LEU A 149 4.57 10.87 21.37
C LEU A 149 4.67 10.06 20.06
N LEU A 150 5.43 10.57 19.08
CA LEU A 150 5.62 9.92 17.79
C LEU A 150 6.37 8.58 17.93
N ALA A 151 7.41 8.54 18.78
CA ALA A 151 8.13 7.31 19.08
C ALA A 151 7.21 6.28 19.76
N GLY A 152 6.35 6.72 20.67
CA GLY A 152 5.31 5.88 21.26
C GLY A 152 4.36 5.30 20.21
N ALA A 153 3.93 6.10 19.24
CA ALA A 153 3.07 5.64 18.14
C ALA A 153 3.78 4.57 17.27
N PHE A 154 5.04 4.77 16.90
CA PHE A 154 5.81 3.76 16.17
C PHE A 154 6.09 2.51 17.01
N GLY A 155 6.35 2.66 18.31
CA GLY A 155 6.44 1.54 19.26
C GLY A 155 5.16 0.71 19.31
N LEU A 156 4.00 1.35 19.28
CA LEU A 156 2.71 0.65 19.19
C LEU A 156 2.56 -0.11 17.87
N LEU A 157 3.09 0.40 16.74
CA LEU A 157 3.12 -0.34 15.47
C LEU A 157 4.00 -1.59 15.57
N VAL A 158 5.17 -1.49 16.20
CA VAL A 158 6.07 -2.63 16.46
C VAL A 158 5.37 -3.70 17.30
N VAL A 159 4.77 -3.30 18.43
CA VAL A 159 4.05 -4.21 19.33
C VAL A 159 2.89 -4.89 18.60
N ARG A 160 2.08 -4.14 17.83
CA ARG A 160 0.97 -4.71 17.07
C ARG A 160 1.43 -5.61 15.92
N GLY A 161 2.52 -5.26 15.25
CA GLY A 161 3.15 -6.08 14.23
C GLY A 161 3.61 -7.42 14.79
N TRP A 162 4.23 -7.39 15.98
CA TRP A 162 4.64 -8.60 16.68
C TRP A 162 3.44 -9.46 17.13
N GLN A 163 2.47 -8.86 17.84
CA GLN A 163 1.28 -9.58 18.34
C GLN A 163 0.47 -10.25 17.24
N ARG A 164 0.42 -9.66 16.03
CA ARG A 164 -0.29 -10.22 14.88
C ARG A 164 0.58 -11.07 13.95
N ALA A 165 1.84 -11.30 14.31
CA ALA A 165 2.85 -11.91 13.44
C ALA A 165 2.96 -11.26 12.04
N HIS A 166 2.58 -9.97 11.94
CA HIS A 166 2.52 -9.23 10.69
C HIS A 166 3.87 -8.55 10.42
N ARG A 167 4.80 -9.32 9.83
CA ARG A 167 6.19 -8.91 9.58
C ARG A 167 6.34 -7.52 8.92
N PRO A 168 5.56 -7.14 7.89
CA PRO A 168 5.71 -5.81 7.28
C PRO A 168 5.44 -4.67 8.26
N LEU A 169 4.46 -4.84 9.16
CA LEU A 169 4.11 -3.81 10.14
C LEU A 169 5.18 -3.69 11.22
N LEU A 170 5.73 -4.83 11.65
CA LEU A 170 6.84 -4.90 12.60
C LEU A 170 8.09 -4.20 12.04
N ILE A 171 8.50 -4.58 10.81
CA ILE A 171 9.67 -4.00 10.14
C ILE A 171 9.45 -2.50 9.90
N GLY A 172 8.27 -2.10 9.41
CA GLY A 172 7.93 -0.69 9.21
C GLY A 172 8.03 0.13 10.49
N GLY A 173 7.47 -0.36 11.60
CA GLY A 173 7.58 0.30 12.90
C GLY A 173 9.03 0.42 13.40
N LEU A 174 9.84 -0.63 13.25
CA LEU A 174 11.25 -0.61 13.65
C LEU A 174 12.08 0.36 12.80
N VAL A 175 11.86 0.38 11.48
CA VAL A 175 12.52 1.33 10.57
C VAL A 175 12.14 2.76 10.94
N LEU A 176 10.86 3.05 11.17
CA LEU A 176 10.40 4.39 11.56
C LEU A 176 10.98 4.85 12.91
N LEU A 177 11.04 3.95 13.90
CA LEU A 177 11.71 4.23 15.19
C LEU A 177 13.20 4.53 14.99
N GLY A 178 13.89 3.72 14.19
CA GLY A 178 15.31 3.92 13.90
C GLY A 178 15.57 5.25 13.20
N LEU A 179 14.79 5.56 12.16
CA LEU A 179 14.87 6.83 11.44
C LEU A 179 14.58 8.02 12.36
N GLN A 180 13.56 7.92 13.21
CA GLN A 180 13.24 8.97 14.17
C GLN A 180 14.37 9.16 15.20
N PHE A 181 14.92 8.07 15.74
CA PHE A 181 16.04 8.15 16.68
C PHE A 181 17.25 8.84 16.05
N VAL A 182 17.61 8.45 14.82
CA VAL A 182 18.69 9.09 14.07
C VAL A 182 18.39 10.58 13.85
N GLY A 183 17.22 10.91 13.30
CA GLY A 183 16.84 12.29 12.97
C GLY A 183 16.71 13.21 14.19
N THR A 184 16.17 12.69 15.30
CA THR A 184 15.87 13.48 16.49
C THR A 184 17.06 13.58 17.45
N VAL A 185 17.82 12.49 17.63
CA VAL A 185 18.89 12.40 18.64
C VAL A 185 20.27 12.60 18.04
N LEU A 186 20.57 11.94 16.91
CA LEU A 186 21.93 11.91 16.37
C LEU A 186 22.22 13.06 15.40
N VAL A 187 21.22 13.50 14.65
CA VAL A 187 21.38 14.57 13.66
C VAL A 187 21.35 15.95 14.35
N PRO A 188 22.36 16.82 14.16
CA PRO A 188 22.34 18.18 14.69
C PRO A 188 21.23 19.04 14.07
N SER A 189 20.73 20.05 14.81
CA SER A 189 19.62 20.91 14.37
C SER A 189 19.83 21.57 13.00
N HIS A 190 21.04 22.06 12.72
CA HIS A 190 21.40 22.65 11.44
C HIS A 190 21.29 21.63 10.28
N VAL A 191 21.78 20.40 10.48
CA VAL A 191 21.69 19.33 9.47
C VAL A 191 20.25 18.88 9.29
N ALA A 192 19.48 18.77 10.38
CA ALA A 192 18.06 18.44 10.30
C ALA A 192 17.27 19.47 9.48
N ARG A 193 17.57 20.76 9.62
CA ARG A 193 16.97 21.81 8.78
C ARG A 193 17.31 21.65 7.30
N ALA A 194 18.58 21.42 6.98
CA ALA A 194 19.00 21.13 5.61
C ALA A 194 18.25 19.90 5.06
N LEU A 195 18.10 18.84 5.86
CA LEU A 195 17.34 17.65 5.47
C LEU A 195 15.86 17.96 5.26
N ILE A 196 15.24 18.81 6.08
CA ILE A 196 13.84 19.21 5.90
C ILE A 196 13.67 19.89 4.55
N TYR A 197 14.47 20.92 4.23
CA TYR A 197 14.41 21.59 2.91
C TYR A 197 14.71 20.61 1.75
N PHE A 198 15.74 19.77 1.88
CA PHE A 198 16.06 18.77 0.85
C PHE A 198 14.92 17.78 0.61
N ASN A 199 14.18 17.42 1.66
CA ASN A 199 13.10 16.45 1.55
C ASN A 199 11.77 17.05 1.10
N GLY A 200 11.70 18.31 0.64
CA GLY A 200 10.59 18.76 -0.20
C GLY A 200 10.50 17.87 -1.43
N ASP A 201 11.39 18.10 -2.40
CA ASP A 201 11.50 17.25 -3.60
C ASP A 201 12.00 15.84 -3.27
N GLY A 202 12.93 15.70 -2.32
CA GLY A 202 13.56 14.42 -2.00
C GLY A 202 12.57 13.46 -1.32
N GLY A 203 11.78 13.99 -0.37
CA GLY A 203 10.70 13.26 0.26
C GLY A 203 9.57 13.00 -0.73
N GLY A 204 9.28 13.95 -1.63
CA GLY A 204 8.35 13.77 -2.74
C GLY A 204 8.69 12.56 -3.62
N LEU A 205 9.96 12.39 -4.02
CA LEU A 205 10.43 11.22 -4.78
C LEU A 205 10.22 9.89 -4.02
N VAL A 206 10.56 9.88 -2.73
CA VAL A 206 10.41 8.68 -1.87
C VAL A 206 8.94 8.34 -1.67
N LEU A 207 8.09 9.32 -1.35
CA LEU A 207 6.65 9.12 -1.17
C LEU A 207 5.98 8.66 -2.45
N ALA A 208 6.29 9.31 -3.56
CA ALA A 208 5.80 8.91 -4.88
C ALA A 208 6.16 7.43 -5.19
N THR A 209 7.38 7.04 -4.85
CA THR A 209 7.86 5.65 -4.97
C THR A 209 7.05 4.70 -4.10
N VAL A 210 6.80 5.05 -2.84
CA VAL A 210 5.98 4.23 -1.92
C VAL A 210 4.54 4.11 -2.42
N LEU A 211 3.94 5.20 -2.92
CA LEU A 211 2.60 5.19 -3.49
C LEU A 211 2.51 4.24 -4.70
N MET A 212 3.45 4.35 -5.65
CA MET A 212 3.51 3.44 -6.80
C MET A 212 3.77 1.99 -6.39
N ALA A 213 4.59 1.76 -5.36
CA ALA A 213 4.88 0.43 -4.84
C ALA A 213 3.63 -0.28 -4.26
N THR A 214 2.59 0.46 -3.88
CA THR A 214 1.31 -0.13 -3.41
C THR A 214 0.61 -1.00 -4.47
N LEU A 215 0.93 -0.82 -5.76
CA LEU A 215 0.48 -1.70 -6.83
C LEU A 215 0.87 -3.17 -6.59
N TYR A 216 1.98 -3.40 -5.88
CA TYR A 216 2.51 -4.73 -5.55
C TYR A 216 2.08 -5.24 -4.17
N ALA A 217 1.07 -4.61 -3.56
CA ALA A 217 0.52 -5.08 -2.29
C ALA A 217 0.02 -6.53 -2.40
N PRO A 218 0.15 -7.34 -1.33
CA PRO A 218 -0.30 -8.72 -1.34
C PRO A 218 -1.81 -8.86 -1.62
N PRO A 219 -2.23 -9.95 -2.28
CA PRO A 219 -3.65 -10.31 -2.39
C PRO A 219 -4.31 -10.38 -1.01
N GLY A 220 -5.59 -10.04 -0.90
CA GLY A 220 -6.29 -9.96 0.40
C GLY A 220 -6.11 -8.63 1.13
N SER A 221 -5.25 -7.73 0.64
CA SER A 221 -5.11 -6.39 1.23
C SER A 221 -6.10 -5.40 0.61
N PRO A 222 -6.63 -4.43 1.38
CA PRO A 222 -7.52 -3.39 0.85
C PRO A 222 -6.87 -2.57 -0.29
N LEU A 223 -5.54 -2.45 -0.28
CA LEU A 223 -4.79 -1.79 -1.35
C LEU A 223 -4.83 -2.59 -2.65
N HIS A 224 -4.73 -3.90 -2.56
CA HIS A 224 -4.78 -4.78 -3.73
C HIS A 224 -6.19 -4.89 -4.32
N GLU A 225 -7.20 -5.01 -3.47
CA GLU A 225 -8.58 -5.27 -3.90
C GLU A 225 -9.33 -3.99 -4.29
N GLY A 226 -8.94 -2.85 -3.73
CA GLY A 226 -9.64 -1.58 -3.90
C GLY A 226 -9.14 -0.72 -5.07
N TRP A 227 -9.84 0.41 -5.25
CA TRP A 227 -9.47 1.44 -6.22
C TRP A 227 -8.27 2.29 -5.79
N LEU A 228 -7.85 2.20 -4.51
CA LEU A 228 -6.78 3.03 -3.95
C LEU A 228 -5.43 2.84 -4.66
N ARG A 229 -5.06 1.62 -5.05
CA ARG A 229 -3.80 1.37 -5.79
C ARG A 229 -3.71 2.15 -7.10
N TRP A 230 -4.84 2.40 -7.76
CA TRP A 230 -4.87 3.16 -9.01
C TRP A 230 -4.69 4.66 -8.76
N GLY A 231 -5.37 5.18 -7.74
CA GLY A 231 -5.18 6.57 -7.31
C GLY A 231 -3.73 6.82 -6.89
N PHE A 232 -3.17 5.96 -6.04
CA PHE A 232 -1.78 6.05 -5.60
C PHE A 232 -0.78 5.89 -6.75
N LEU A 233 -1.04 5.00 -7.70
CA LEU A 233 -0.22 4.87 -8.89
C LEU A 233 -0.18 6.18 -9.69
N VAL A 234 -1.33 6.80 -9.95
CA VAL A 234 -1.41 8.06 -10.72
C VAL A 234 -0.77 9.22 -9.96
N ILE A 235 -1.11 9.41 -8.69
CA ILE A 235 -0.56 10.48 -7.85
C ILE A 235 0.97 10.33 -7.73
N GLY A 236 1.43 9.12 -7.42
CA GLY A 236 2.85 8.82 -7.29
C GLY A 236 3.60 9.01 -8.61
N ALA A 237 3.10 8.48 -9.72
CA ALA A 237 3.76 8.65 -11.01
C ALA A 237 3.76 10.12 -11.47
N ALA A 238 2.72 10.91 -11.20
CA ALA A 238 2.65 12.33 -11.55
C ALA A 238 3.71 13.13 -10.80
N ALA A 239 3.75 12.97 -9.47
CA ALA A 239 4.73 13.64 -8.63
C ALA A 239 6.17 13.21 -8.96
N PHE A 240 6.40 11.91 -9.17
CA PHE A 240 7.72 11.40 -9.51
C PHE A 240 8.23 11.99 -10.83
N VAL A 241 7.41 11.96 -11.88
CA VAL A 241 7.78 12.49 -13.20
C VAL A 241 8.01 14.00 -13.13
N ASP A 242 7.13 14.76 -12.48
CA ASP A 242 7.30 16.21 -12.31
C ASP A 242 8.65 16.54 -11.66
N ILE A 243 8.91 15.99 -10.48
CA ILE A 243 10.17 16.23 -9.74
C ILE A 243 11.38 15.72 -10.54
N PHE A 244 11.30 14.50 -11.09
CA PHE A 244 12.39 13.91 -11.87
C PHE A 244 12.78 14.78 -13.06
N THR A 245 11.80 15.28 -13.81
CA THR A 245 12.07 16.09 -15.02
C THR A 245 12.77 17.41 -14.68
N VAL A 246 12.38 18.08 -13.60
CA VAL A 246 13.06 19.30 -13.13
C VAL A 246 14.54 19.02 -12.85
N TRP A 247 14.84 18.00 -12.06
CA TRP A 247 16.23 17.69 -11.70
C TRP A 247 17.04 17.05 -12.84
N TRP A 248 16.38 16.37 -13.76
CA TRP A 248 16.99 15.86 -14.98
C TRP A 248 17.44 17.01 -15.89
N ASP A 249 16.56 17.99 -16.13
CA ASP A 249 16.85 19.16 -16.95
C ASP A 249 17.94 20.02 -16.31
N ALA A 250 17.96 20.11 -14.97
CA ALA A 250 18.97 20.82 -14.19
C ALA A 250 20.41 20.31 -14.42
N ARG A 251 20.58 19.07 -14.91
CA ARG A 251 21.92 18.55 -15.27
C ARG A 251 22.56 19.29 -16.44
N ARG A 252 21.77 19.89 -17.32
CA ARG A 252 22.22 20.58 -18.54
C ARG A 252 21.90 22.07 -18.52
N ASN A 253 20.86 22.46 -17.78
CA ASN A 253 20.42 23.83 -17.64
C ASN A 253 20.08 24.14 -16.19
N PHE A 254 21.02 24.75 -15.44
CA PHE A 254 20.80 25.14 -14.05
C PHE A 254 19.65 26.15 -13.86
N GLY A 255 19.26 26.88 -14.91
CA GLY A 255 18.11 27.79 -14.86
C GLY A 255 16.75 27.09 -14.74
N SER A 256 16.70 25.75 -14.86
CA SER A 256 15.49 24.97 -14.58
C SER A 256 15.25 24.74 -13.08
N ILE A 257 16.26 24.96 -12.23
CA ILE A 257 16.12 24.84 -10.78
C ILE A 257 15.27 26.01 -10.28
N PRO A 258 14.21 25.77 -9.48
CA PRO A 258 13.30 26.82 -9.02
C PRO A 258 13.93 27.62 -7.85
N PHE A 259 15.01 28.36 -8.13
CA PHE A 259 15.56 29.35 -7.21
C PHE A 259 14.62 30.54 -7.06
N GLY A 260 14.63 31.17 -5.89
CA GLY A 260 13.89 32.41 -5.65
C GLY A 260 13.33 32.51 -4.24
N HIS A 261 12.33 33.39 -4.09
CA HIS A 261 11.53 33.51 -2.88
C HIS A 261 10.08 33.15 -3.20
N ASN A 262 9.50 32.32 -2.36
CA ASN A 262 8.09 32.00 -2.38
C ASN A 262 7.35 33.07 -1.56
N GLU A 263 6.30 33.65 -2.14
CA GLU A 263 5.47 34.64 -1.46
C GLU A 263 4.91 34.05 -0.16
N GLY A 264 5.18 34.70 0.97
CA GLY A 264 4.68 34.31 2.30
C GLY A 264 5.37 33.10 2.96
N SER A 265 6.35 32.45 2.33
CA SER A 265 7.07 31.28 2.92
C SER A 265 8.59 31.40 2.92
N GLY A 266 9.15 32.47 2.34
CA GLY A 266 10.59 32.76 2.39
C GLY A 266 11.35 32.21 1.18
N PRO A 267 12.65 31.87 1.30
CA PRO A 267 13.41 31.32 0.18
C PRO A 267 12.86 29.95 -0.25
N SER A 268 12.90 29.65 -1.55
CA SER A 268 12.60 28.30 -2.04
C SER A 268 13.61 27.29 -1.52
N ASP A 269 13.29 26.00 -1.49
CA ASP A 269 14.22 24.99 -0.93
C ASP A 269 15.60 25.00 -1.56
N PRO A 270 15.75 25.07 -2.91
CA PRO A 270 17.08 25.14 -3.51
C PRO A 270 17.84 26.38 -3.06
N SER A 271 17.17 27.54 -2.93
CA SER A 271 17.76 28.78 -2.41
C SER A 271 18.16 28.65 -0.95
N ALA A 272 17.31 28.07 -0.10
CA ALA A 272 17.65 27.82 1.30
C ALA A 272 18.88 26.91 1.42
N LEU A 273 18.94 25.83 0.63
CA LEU A 273 20.06 24.88 0.61
C LEU A 273 21.37 25.50 0.12
N THR A 274 21.34 26.37 -0.88
CA THR A 274 22.54 27.08 -1.35
C THR A 274 22.96 28.17 -0.38
N ASP A 275 22.03 29.03 0.02
CA ASP A 275 22.35 30.31 0.65
C ASP A 275 22.57 30.16 2.16
N LEU A 276 21.80 29.28 2.82
CA LEU A 276 21.87 29.06 4.26
C LEU A 276 22.75 27.87 4.63
N PHE A 277 22.77 26.82 3.80
CA PHE A 277 23.48 25.57 4.10
C PHE A 277 24.73 25.36 3.25
N GLY A 278 25.03 26.25 2.31
CA GLY A 278 26.26 26.26 1.51
C GLY A 278 26.38 25.10 0.51
N TRP A 279 25.26 24.46 0.13
CA TRP A 279 25.32 23.39 -0.86
C TRP A 279 25.59 23.97 -2.24
N SER A 280 26.53 23.39 -2.98
CA SER A 280 26.71 23.80 -4.38
C SER A 280 25.56 23.26 -5.25
N VAL A 281 25.26 23.97 -6.33
CA VAL A 281 24.27 23.54 -7.34
C VAL A 281 24.55 22.12 -7.84
N ASN A 282 25.82 21.80 -8.10
CA ASN A 282 26.24 20.45 -8.52
C ASN A 282 25.92 19.40 -7.44
N THR A 283 26.07 19.74 -6.16
CA THR A 283 25.73 18.84 -5.04
C THR A 283 24.22 18.60 -4.99
N LEU A 284 23.41 19.63 -5.17
CA LEU A 284 21.95 19.51 -5.22
C LEU A 284 21.52 18.55 -6.34
N VAL A 285 21.93 18.85 -7.58
CA VAL A 285 21.58 18.03 -8.75
C VAL A 285 22.06 16.59 -8.56
N SER A 286 23.29 16.39 -8.10
CA SER A 286 23.83 15.03 -7.87
C SER A 286 23.04 14.25 -6.82
N ARG A 287 22.66 14.88 -5.71
CA ARG A 287 21.91 14.21 -4.63
C ARG A 287 20.49 13.85 -5.05
N TYR A 288 19.76 14.78 -5.67
CA TYR A 288 18.41 14.50 -6.16
C TYR A 288 18.41 13.43 -7.25
N MET A 289 19.35 13.51 -8.20
CA MET A 289 19.46 12.49 -9.24
C MET A 289 19.85 11.12 -8.67
N SER A 290 20.75 11.06 -7.69
CA SER A 290 21.11 9.79 -7.04
C SER A 290 19.92 9.17 -6.33
N LEU A 291 19.14 9.99 -5.60
CA LEU A 291 17.93 9.54 -4.93
C LEU A 291 16.86 9.07 -5.93
N ALA A 292 16.64 9.83 -7.02
CA ALA A 292 15.73 9.45 -8.09
C ALA A 292 16.10 8.09 -8.72
N TRP A 293 17.39 7.87 -9.01
CA TRP A 293 17.86 6.58 -9.54
C TRP A 293 17.68 5.44 -8.54
N LEU A 294 17.95 5.68 -7.25
CA LEU A 294 17.68 4.70 -6.20
C LEU A 294 16.19 4.33 -6.15
N CYS A 295 15.30 5.33 -6.17
CA CYS A 295 13.86 5.13 -6.23
C CYS A 295 13.43 4.31 -7.45
N LEU A 296 13.94 4.63 -8.65
CA LEU A 296 13.69 3.84 -9.86
C LEU A 296 14.23 2.41 -9.75
N ALA A 297 15.40 2.21 -9.14
CA ALA A 297 15.96 0.88 -8.92
C ALA A 297 15.08 0.05 -7.97
N VAL A 298 14.56 0.66 -6.90
CA VAL A 298 13.59 0.00 -5.99
C VAL A 298 12.31 -0.37 -6.74
N LEU A 299 11.72 0.57 -7.50
CA LEU A 299 10.53 0.30 -8.31
C LEU A 299 10.79 -0.79 -9.36
N GLY A 300 11.95 -0.76 -10.02
CA GLY A 300 12.36 -1.78 -10.99
C GLY A 300 12.49 -3.16 -10.36
N GLY A 301 13.06 -3.24 -9.16
CA GLY A 301 13.14 -4.48 -8.38
C GLY A 301 11.76 -5.02 -7.98
N LEU A 302 10.87 -4.15 -7.51
CA LEU A 302 9.48 -4.52 -7.19
C LEU A 302 8.69 -4.94 -8.44
N TYR A 303 8.86 -4.24 -9.55
CA TYR A 303 8.28 -4.57 -10.85
C TYR A 303 8.73 -5.96 -11.31
N ALA A 304 10.03 -6.23 -11.33
CA ALA A 304 10.58 -7.51 -11.74
C ALA A 304 10.08 -8.66 -10.86
N LEU A 305 10.11 -8.48 -9.53
CA LEU A 305 9.61 -9.48 -8.58
C LEU A 305 8.10 -9.71 -8.72
N GLY A 306 7.34 -8.63 -8.87
CA GLY A 306 5.89 -8.65 -9.03
C GLY A 306 5.47 -9.36 -10.31
N LEU A 307 6.15 -9.07 -11.41
CA LEU A 307 5.94 -9.70 -12.72
C LEU A 307 6.32 -11.17 -12.71
N TYR A 308 7.48 -11.51 -12.13
CA TYR A 308 7.92 -12.90 -11.95
C TYR A 308 6.87 -13.73 -11.19
N ARG A 309 6.39 -13.22 -10.05
CA ARG A 309 5.37 -13.90 -9.23
C ARG A 309 4.05 -14.07 -9.97
N ALA A 310 3.58 -13.05 -10.67
CA ALA A 310 2.33 -13.11 -11.42
C ALA A 310 2.42 -14.06 -12.62
N HIS A 311 3.55 -14.06 -13.33
CA HIS A 311 3.81 -14.98 -14.44
C HIS A 311 3.87 -16.43 -13.98
N ALA A 312 4.54 -16.70 -12.86
CA ALA A 312 4.59 -18.04 -12.27
C ALA A 312 3.18 -18.52 -11.88
N ALA A 313 2.38 -17.67 -11.22
CA ALA A 313 1.00 -17.99 -10.87
C ALA A 313 0.14 -18.28 -12.12
N TRP A 314 0.23 -17.43 -13.14
CA TRP A 314 -0.52 -17.60 -14.40
C TRP A 314 -0.17 -18.90 -15.14
N ARG A 315 1.12 -19.27 -15.17
CA ARG A 315 1.56 -20.54 -15.77
C ARG A 315 0.99 -21.76 -15.04
N LEU A 316 1.02 -21.73 -13.71
CA LEU A 316 0.50 -22.83 -12.89
C LEU A 316 -1.00 -23.02 -13.09
N THR A 317 -1.78 -21.93 -13.08
CA THR A 317 -3.23 -22.00 -13.28
C THR A 317 -3.60 -22.42 -14.70
N ARG A 318 -2.83 -21.98 -15.71
CA ARG A 318 -3.06 -22.37 -17.11
C ARG A 318 -2.76 -23.86 -17.37
N GLY A 319 -1.69 -24.38 -16.78
CA GLY A 319 -1.36 -25.81 -16.85
C GLY A 319 -2.44 -26.68 -16.21
N ALA A 320 -2.95 -26.27 -15.04
CA ALA A 320 -4.04 -26.97 -14.37
C ALA A 320 -5.36 -26.94 -15.16
N ALA A 321 -5.71 -25.80 -15.77
CA ALA A 321 -6.91 -25.68 -16.60
C ALA A 321 -6.84 -26.50 -17.90
N GLY A 322 -5.65 -26.66 -18.48
CA GLY A 322 -5.44 -27.49 -19.68
C GLY A 322 -5.48 -28.99 -19.41
N ALA A 323 -5.10 -29.42 -18.19
CA ALA A 323 -5.18 -30.82 -17.77
C ALA A 323 -6.61 -31.26 -17.41
N ALA A 324 -7.48 -30.31 -17.02
CA ALA A 324 -8.89 -30.54 -16.71
C ALA A 324 -9.79 -30.47 -17.97
N GLY A 325 -9.36 -31.10 -19.07
CA GLY A 325 -10.05 -31.12 -20.36
C GLY A 325 -11.55 -31.50 -20.28
N PRO A 326 -12.33 -31.16 -21.31
CA PRO A 326 -13.80 -31.17 -21.30
C PRO A 326 -14.43 -32.49 -20.89
#